data_AF-A0A7S0J3L4-F1
#
_entry.id   AF-A0A7S0J3L4-F1
#
_cell.length_a   1.000
_cell.length_b   1.000
_cell.length_c   1.000
_cell.angle_alpha   90.00
_cell.angle_beta   90.00
_cell.angle_gamma   90.00
#
_symmetry.space_group_name_H-M   'P 1'
#
loop_
_entity.id
_entity.type
_entity.pdbx_description
1 polymer ?
#
loop_
_entity_poly.entity_id
_entity_poly.type
_entity_poly.pdbx_seq_one_letter_code
_entity_poly.pdbx_strand_id
1 'polypeptide(L)'
;CGDGAGTCWAGPGTCPSPPPSPPAPSPVVEVCYFQGQDYFVDGCGYPDVIEIIDNDPSEDASSWFSGPRSVVSDLEHPDQCQELCAANPDCGFFSFEVQQEAPTARCYLKRAYADPSCYGYSVWDDCGDGAGTCWAGPGTCPSPPPSPPAPSPVVEVCYFQGQDYFVDGCGYPDVIEIIDNDPSEDASSWFSGPRSVVSDLEHPDQCQELCAANPDCGFFSFEVQQEAPTARCYLKRAYADPSCYGYSVWDDCGDGAGT
;
A
#
# COMPACT_ATOMS: atom_id res chain seq x y z
N CYS A 1 8.65 16.62 3.23
CA CYS A 1 8.06 16.25 4.53
C CYS A 1 8.11 17.49 5.41
N GLY A 2 6.99 17.85 6.04
CA GLY A 2 6.86 19.00 6.95
C GLY A 2 6.89 18.59 8.42
N ASP A 3 6.99 19.59 9.30
CA ASP A 3 6.91 19.39 10.75
C ASP A 3 5.50 18.87 11.13
N GLY A 4 5.44 17.73 11.84
CA GLY A 4 4.18 17.12 12.33
C GLY A 4 3.59 16.01 11.44
N ALA A 5 4.20 15.73 10.28
CA ALA A 5 3.86 14.55 9.49
C ALA A 5 4.16 13.26 10.29
N GLY A 6 3.23 12.32 10.29
CA GLY A 6 3.40 11.02 10.93
C GLY A 6 4.11 9.99 10.04
N THR A 7 3.81 10.02 8.75
CA THR A 7 4.48 9.24 7.70
C THR A 7 4.58 10.10 6.44
N CYS A 8 5.69 9.99 5.70
CA CYS A 8 5.84 10.70 4.43
C CYS A 8 6.44 9.85 3.31
N TRP A 9 6.11 10.23 2.07
CA TRP A 9 6.60 9.62 0.83
C TRP A 9 7.03 10.71 -0.16
N ALA A 10 7.99 10.41 -1.02
CA ALA A 10 8.35 11.29 -2.13
C ALA A 10 8.77 10.49 -3.36
N GLY A 11 8.43 11.00 -4.55
CA GLY A 11 8.84 10.42 -5.83
C GLY A 11 8.76 11.42 -6.98
N PRO A 12 9.18 11.02 -8.19
CA PRO A 12 9.00 11.84 -9.37
C PRO A 12 7.56 11.74 -9.86
N GLY A 13 7.09 12.78 -10.57
CA GLY A 13 5.76 12.76 -11.21
C GLY A 13 5.64 11.70 -12.30
N THR A 14 6.77 11.26 -12.88
CA THR A 14 6.82 10.15 -13.86
C THR A 14 8.00 9.25 -13.56
N CYS A 15 7.80 7.94 -13.64
CA CYS A 15 8.89 7.00 -13.38
C CYS A 15 9.89 6.89 -14.53
N PRO A 16 11.20 6.72 -14.21
CA PRO A 16 12.20 6.41 -15.21
C PRO A 16 11.95 4.99 -15.76
N SER A 17 11.93 4.84 -17.09
CA SER A 17 11.57 3.58 -17.76
C SER A 17 12.28 2.34 -17.16
N PRO A 18 11.54 1.23 -16.91
CA PRO A 18 12.16 0.01 -16.43
C PRO A 18 12.96 -0.68 -17.55
N PRO A 19 14.02 -1.44 -17.22
CA PRO A 19 14.67 -2.33 -18.17
C PRO A 19 13.68 -3.40 -18.69
N PRO A 20 13.88 -3.95 -19.89
CA PRO A 20 12.98 -4.94 -20.47
C PRO A 20 12.82 -6.15 -19.55
N SER A 21 11.57 -6.56 -19.32
CA SER A 21 11.23 -7.69 -18.46
C SER A 21 11.88 -8.99 -18.94
N PRO A 22 12.42 -9.84 -18.05
CA PRO A 22 12.91 -11.16 -18.41
C PRO A 22 11.76 -12.05 -18.92
N PRO A 23 12.03 -13.05 -19.78
CA PRO A 23 11.01 -13.92 -20.32
C PRO A 23 10.31 -14.72 -19.22
N ALA A 24 8.98 -14.80 -19.32
CA ALA A 24 8.15 -15.54 -18.38
C ALA A 24 8.57 -17.02 -18.27
N PRO A 25 8.70 -17.59 -17.06
CA PRO A 25 8.90 -19.03 -16.89
C PRO A 25 7.60 -19.81 -17.22
N SER A 26 7.77 -21.03 -17.72
CA SER A 26 6.70 -22.03 -17.95
C SER A 26 6.74 -23.13 -16.87
N PRO A 27 5.74 -24.02 -16.80
CA PRO A 27 4.42 -23.89 -16.18
C PRO A 27 4.39 -24.54 -14.78
N VAL A 28 3.78 -23.91 -13.77
CA VAL A 28 3.60 -24.53 -12.44
C VAL A 28 2.39 -23.91 -11.74
N VAL A 29 1.46 -24.78 -11.32
CA VAL A 29 0.27 -24.56 -10.46
C VAL A 29 -0.69 -23.44 -10.92
N GLU A 30 -1.98 -23.76 -11.09
CA GLU A 30 -3.02 -22.76 -11.37
C GLU A 30 -3.24 -21.94 -10.10
N VAL A 31 -2.40 -20.93 -9.89
CA VAL A 31 -2.53 -19.95 -8.81
C VAL A 31 -3.47 -18.84 -9.24
N CYS A 32 -4.35 -18.39 -8.34
CA CYS A 32 -5.38 -17.39 -8.63
C CYS A 32 -5.62 -16.44 -7.45
N TYR A 33 -4.53 -16.02 -6.82
CA TYR A 33 -4.52 -15.03 -5.73
C TYR A 33 -3.75 -13.78 -6.15
N PHE A 34 -4.05 -12.66 -5.49
CA PHE A 34 -3.51 -11.34 -5.81
C PHE A 34 -2.83 -10.74 -4.60
N GLN A 35 -1.68 -10.11 -4.82
CA GLN A 35 -0.93 -9.38 -3.79
C GLN A 35 -1.60 -8.03 -3.48
N GLY A 36 -1.55 -7.60 -2.22
CA GLY A 36 -2.05 -6.28 -1.79
C GLY A 36 -3.58 -6.14 -1.89
N GLN A 37 -4.29 -7.25 -1.89
CA GLN A 37 -5.74 -7.29 -1.99
C GLN A 37 -6.30 -8.17 -0.86
N ASP A 38 -7.52 -7.87 -0.42
CA ASP A 38 -8.35 -8.78 0.36
C ASP A 38 -9.76 -8.86 -0.22
N TYR A 39 -10.49 -9.90 0.16
CA TYR A 39 -11.92 -9.95 -0.10
C TYR A 39 -12.63 -8.94 0.78
N PHE A 40 -13.06 -7.85 0.18
CA PHE A 40 -13.90 -6.83 0.81
C PHE A 40 -14.73 -6.16 -0.27
N VAL A 41 -16.00 -5.95 0.02
CA VAL A 41 -16.92 -5.17 -0.82
C VAL A 41 -17.69 -4.24 0.09
N ASP A 42 -17.76 -2.95 -0.27
CA ASP A 42 -18.54 -1.96 0.47
C ASP A 42 -20.01 -2.42 0.59
N GLY A 43 -20.55 -2.35 1.80
CA GLY A 43 -21.86 -2.90 2.14
C GLY A 43 -21.91 -4.42 2.42
N CYS A 44 -20.92 -5.21 2.02
CA CYS A 44 -20.80 -6.64 2.37
C CYS A 44 -19.85 -6.88 3.56
N GLY A 45 -18.81 -6.06 3.70
CA GLY A 45 -17.75 -6.25 4.70
C GLY A 45 -16.73 -7.31 4.28
N TYR A 46 -15.97 -7.82 5.26
CA TYR A 46 -15.05 -8.95 5.08
C TYR A 46 -15.80 -10.29 5.23
N PRO A 47 -15.32 -11.39 4.61
CA PRO A 47 -15.88 -12.70 4.84
C PRO A 47 -15.47 -13.21 6.22
N ASP A 48 -16.34 -14.01 6.84
CA ASP A 48 -16.09 -14.58 8.16
C ASP A 48 -14.81 -15.41 8.15
N VAL A 49 -13.84 -15.04 9.00
CA VAL A 49 -12.67 -15.89 9.26
C VAL A 49 -13.13 -17.11 10.05
N ILE A 50 -12.78 -18.30 9.55
CA ILE A 50 -13.16 -19.59 10.13
C ILE A 50 -11.98 -20.32 10.79
N GLU A 51 -10.75 -20.00 10.41
CA GLU A 51 -9.54 -20.55 11.02
C GLU A 51 -8.36 -19.61 10.77
N ILE A 52 -7.50 -19.47 11.78
CA ILE A 52 -6.20 -18.78 11.65
C ILE A 52 -5.09 -19.82 11.77
N ILE A 53 -4.18 -19.82 10.81
CA ILE A 53 -3.05 -20.74 10.74
C ILE A 53 -1.77 -19.92 10.76
N ASP A 54 -0.97 -20.09 11.80
CA ASP A 54 0.30 -19.38 12.00
C ASP A 54 1.48 -20.30 11.67
N ASN A 55 2.61 -19.76 11.23
CA ASN A 55 3.86 -20.53 11.12
C ASN A 55 4.65 -20.57 12.44
N ASP A 56 4.34 -19.69 13.37
CA ASP A 56 4.97 -19.60 14.69
C ASP A 56 3.89 -19.73 15.80
N PRO A 57 4.02 -20.71 16.72
CA PRO A 57 3.06 -20.94 17.79
C PRO A 57 3.02 -19.84 18.86
N SER A 58 4.00 -18.93 18.87
CA SER A 58 4.06 -17.79 19.79
C SER A 58 3.28 -16.57 19.30
N GLU A 59 2.87 -16.58 18.03
CA GLU A 59 1.94 -15.60 17.49
C GLU A 59 0.64 -15.70 18.26
N ASP A 60 0.22 -14.62 18.89
CA ASP A 60 -1.12 -14.54 19.44
C ASP A 60 -2.02 -13.94 18.35
N ALA A 61 -2.87 -14.77 17.74
CA ALA A 61 -3.89 -14.29 16.84
C ALA A 61 -4.73 -13.29 17.62
N SER A 62 -4.72 -12.08 17.10
CA SER A 62 -5.28 -10.87 17.66
C SER A 62 -6.58 -11.14 18.43
N SER A 63 -6.72 -10.51 19.60
CA SER A 63 -7.81 -10.73 20.58
C SER A 63 -9.26 -10.67 20.04
N TRP A 64 -9.45 -10.29 18.78
CA TRP A 64 -10.72 -10.25 18.07
C TRP A 64 -11.20 -11.62 17.55
N PHE A 65 -10.30 -12.59 17.33
CA PHE A 65 -10.68 -13.91 16.81
C PHE A 65 -10.79 -14.96 17.93
N SER A 66 -11.93 -15.64 18.00
CA SER A 66 -12.21 -16.70 19.00
C SER A 66 -12.40 -18.09 18.39
N GLY A 67 -12.08 -18.27 17.11
CA GLY A 67 -12.27 -19.53 16.40
C GLY A 67 -11.06 -20.48 16.44
N PRO A 68 -11.09 -21.57 15.63
CA PRO A 68 -10.01 -22.54 15.50
C PRO A 68 -8.66 -21.89 15.12
N ARG A 69 -7.60 -22.36 15.77
CA ARG A 69 -6.22 -21.95 15.49
C ARG A 69 -5.33 -23.17 15.30
N SER A 70 -4.49 -23.09 14.28
CA SER A 70 -3.56 -24.16 13.90
C SER A 70 -2.17 -23.60 13.65
N VAL A 71 -1.16 -24.46 13.69
CA VAL A 71 0.23 -24.09 13.42
C VAL A 71 0.80 -24.99 12.33
N VAL A 72 1.35 -24.38 11.27
CA VAL A 72 2.04 -25.05 10.17
C VAL A 72 3.42 -24.43 10.05
N SER A 73 4.43 -25.06 10.64
CA SER A 73 5.76 -24.46 10.83
C SER A 73 6.51 -24.06 9.55
N ASP A 74 6.12 -24.62 8.41
CA ASP A 74 6.68 -24.36 7.08
C ASP A 74 5.76 -23.50 6.20
N LEU A 75 4.77 -22.83 6.78
CA LEU A 75 3.94 -21.84 6.10
C LEU A 75 4.78 -20.58 5.81
N GLU A 76 5.12 -20.39 4.54
CA GLU A 76 6.01 -19.32 4.03
C GLU A 76 5.45 -18.65 2.77
N HIS A 77 4.50 -19.29 2.08
CA HIS A 77 4.02 -18.86 0.77
C HIS A 77 2.47 -18.91 0.65
N PRO A 78 1.87 -17.99 -0.14
CA PRO A 78 0.41 -17.90 -0.29
C PRO A 78 -0.23 -19.11 -0.97
N ASP A 79 0.51 -19.87 -1.79
CA ASP A 79 0.03 -21.12 -2.39
C ASP A 79 -0.27 -22.17 -1.33
N GLN A 80 0.51 -22.24 -0.25
CA GLN A 80 0.23 -23.13 0.88
C GLN A 80 -1.08 -22.73 1.59
N CYS A 81 -1.33 -21.44 1.77
CA CYS A 81 -2.60 -20.96 2.33
C CYS A 81 -3.78 -21.25 1.40
N GLN A 82 -3.59 -21.13 0.08
CA GLN A 82 -4.58 -21.55 -0.92
C GLN A 82 -4.88 -23.05 -0.82
N GLU A 83 -3.86 -23.90 -0.72
CA GLU A 83 -4.01 -25.36 -0.57
C GLU A 83 -4.75 -25.74 0.72
N LEU A 84 -4.44 -25.06 1.83
CA LEU A 84 -5.12 -25.24 3.11
C LEU A 84 -6.60 -24.85 3.01
N CYS A 85 -6.91 -23.75 2.32
CA CYS A 85 -8.29 -23.37 2.03
C CYS A 85 -8.98 -24.38 1.10
N ALA A 86 -8.32 -24.84 0.04
CA ALA A 86 -8.86 -25.86 -0.88
C ALA A 86 -9.21 -27.17 -0.16
N ALA A 87 -8.42 -27.55 0.84
CA ALA A 87 -8.62 -28.75 1.65
C ALA A 87 -9.72 -28.59 2.72
N ASN A 88 -10.08 -27.35 3.08
CA ASN A 88 -11.10 -27.05 4.07
C ASN A 88 -12.47 -26.84 3.40
N PRO A 89 -13.47 -27.72 3.62
CA PRO A 89 -14.75 -27.65 2.93
C PRO A 89 -15.59 -26.42 3.26
N ASP A 90 -15.30 -25.74 4.38
CA ASP A 90 -15.99 -24.51 4.78
C ASP A 90 -15.29 -23.24 4.27
N CYS A 91 -14.09 -23.38 3.68
CA CYS A 91 -13.29 -22.28 3.18
C CYS A 91 -13.66 -21.95 1.72
N GLY A 92 -14.01 -20.69 1.49
CA GLY A 92 -14.24 -20.14 0.14
C GLY A 92 -13.09 -19.26 -0.32
N PHE A 93 -12.50 -18.51 0.61
CA PHE A 93 -11.48 -17.50 0.35
C PHE A 93 -10.37 -17.61 1.40
N PHE A 94 -9.18 -17.14 1.04
CA PHE A 94 -8.08 -17.03 1.98
C PHE A 94 -7.43 -15.65 1.89
N SER A 95 -6.79 -15.27 2.99
CA SER A 95 -5.82 -14.17 3.01
C SER A 95 -4.53 -14.68 3.66
N PHE A 96 -3.38 -14.29 3.14
CA PHE A 96 -2.07 -14.67 3.60
C PHE A 96 -1.26 -13.40 3.85
N GLU A 97 -0.61 -13.29 5.00
CA GLU A 97 0.22 -12.16 5.37
C GLU A 97 1.59 -12.63 5.87
N VAL A 98 2.63 -11.83 5.60
CA VAL A 98 3.98 -12.00 6.12
C VAL A 98 4.38 -10.71 6.81
N GLN A 99 4.82 -10.79 8.06
CA GLN A 99 5.26 -9.63 8.83
C GLN A 99 6.61 -9.09 8.32
N GLN A 100 6.82 -7.76 8.34
CA GLN A 100 8.10 -7.18 7.91
C GLN A 100 9.22 -7.47 8.91
N GLU A 101 8.89 -7.41 10.20
CA GLU A 101 9.87 -7.41 11.29
C GLU A 101 10.19 -8.81 11.82
N ALA A 102 9.44 -9.82 11.38
CA ALA A 102 9.60 -11.22 11.78
C ALA A 102 9.33 -12.15 10.60
N PRO A 103 9.96 -13.34 10.52
CA PRO A 103 9.66 -14.34 9.51
C PRO A 103 8.32 -15.06 9.81
N THR A 104 7.37 -14.35 10.41
CA THR A 104 6.09 -14.91 10.79
C THR A 104 5.09 -14.70 9.66
N ALA A 105 4.38 -15.78 9.37
CA ALA A 105 3.40 -15.85 8.31
C ALA A 105 2.09 -16.33 8.89
N ARG A 106 1.00 -15.72 8.44
CA ARG A 106 -0.35 -16.05 8.89
C ARG A 106 -1.28 -16.23 7.71
N CYS A 107 -2.10 -17.26 7.81
CA CYS A 107 -3.13 -17.62 6.86
C CYS A 107 -4.49 -17.50 7.54
N TYR A 108 -5.39 -16.73 6.94
CA TYR A 108 -6.78 -16.60 7.34
C TYR A 108 -7.64 -17.40 6.38
N LEU A 109 -8.20 -18.50 6.84
CA LEU A 109 -9.23 -19.22 6.10
C LEU A 109 -10.56 -18.51 6.31
N LYS A 110 -11.26 -18.17 5.23
CA LYS A 110 -12.51 -17.41 5.27
C LYS A 110 -13.64 -18.16 4.57
N ARG A 111 -14.84 -18.05 5.12
CA ARG A 111 -16.03 -18.62 4.50
C ARG A 111 -16.40 -17.84 3.24
N ALA A 112 -16.93 -18.54 2.24
CA ALA A 112 -17.53 -17.87 1.09
C ALA A 112 -18.72 -16.97 1.51
N TYR A 113 -18.92 -15.85 0.83
CA TYR A 113 -20.13 -15.06 1.03
C TYR A 113 -21.36 -15.87 0.64
N ALA A 114 -22.44 -15.69 1.40
CA ALA A 114 -23.73 -16.26 1.03
C ALA A 114 -24.30 -15.60 -0.24
N ASP A 115 -23.98 -14.32 -0.47
CA ASP A 115 -24.38 -13.56 -1.65
C ASP A 115 -23.22 -13.47 -2.66
N PRO A 116 -23.36 -14.04 -3.87
CA PRO A 116 -22.35 -13.92 -4.93
C PRO A 116 -22.06 -12.47 -5.36
N SER A 117 -22.95 -11.50 -5.11
CA SER A 117 -22.64 -10.09 -5.40
C SER A 117 -21.53 -9.53 -4.52
N CYS A 118 -21.22 -10.19 -3.41
CA CYS A 118 -20.11 -9.83 -2.52
C CYS A 118 -18.77 -10.43 -2.97
N TYR A 119 -18.72 -11.14 -4.10
CA TYR A 119 -17.47 -11.67 -4.63
C TYR A 119 -16.69 -10.52 -5.30
N GLY A 120 -15.82 -9.88 -4.52
CA GLY A 120 -14.99 -8.78 -4.97
C GLY A 120 -13.74 -8.62 -4.12
N TYR A 121 -12.74 -7.97 -4.71
CA TYR A 121 -11.49 -7.59 -4.07
C TYR A 121 -11.51 -6.10 -3.78
N SER A 122 -10.87 -5.72 -2.68
CA SER A 122 -10.45 -4.33 -2.44
C SER A 122 -8.97 -4.32 -2.09
N VAL A 123 -8.34 -3.17 -2.36
CA VAL A 123 -6.96 -2.92 -1.94
C VAL A 123 -6.88 -3.10 -0.43
N TRP A 124 -5.88 -3.84 0.02
CA TRP A 124 -5.59 -4.01 1.44
C TRP A 124 -4.35 -3.20 1.78
N ASP A 125 -4.54 -1.89 1.96
CA ASP A 125 -3.46 -0.97 2.30
C ASP A 125 -2.79 -1.39 3.61
N ASP A 126 -1.45 -1.45 3.57
CA ASP A 126 -0.57 -1.94 4.63
C ASP A 126 -0.85 -3.36 5.14
N CYS A 127 -1.60 -4.17 4.38
CA CYS A 127 -1.81 -5.59 4.65
C CYS A 127 -2.35 -5.93 6.05
N GLY A 128 -2.92 -4.96 6.77
CA GLY A 128 -3.41 -5.12 8.14
C GLY A 128 -2.29 -5.29 9.17
N ASP A 129 -2.46 -4.70 10.36
CA ASP A 129 -1.58 -4.85 11.53
C ASP A 129 -0.05 -4.67 11.29
N GLY A 130 0.36 -3.97 10.21
CA GLY A 130 1.77 -3.75 9.88
C GLY A 130 2.44 -4.91 9.14
N ALA A 131 1.65 -5.85 8.60
CA ALA A 131 2.18 -6.88 7.72
C ALA A 131 2.85 -6.26 6.49
N GLY A 132 4.01 -6.80 6.11
CA GLY A 132 4.79 -6.25 5.00
C GLY A 132 4.28 -6.59 3.64
N THR A 133 3.67 -7.77 3.54
CA THR A 133 3.23 -8.30 2.27
C THR A 133 2.09 -9.26 2.50
N CYS A 134 1.04 -9.12 1.70
CA CYS A 134 -0.17 -9.92 1.80
C CYS A 134 -0.70 -10.33 0.43
N TRP A 135 -1.47 -11.41 0.42
CA TRP A 135 -2.13 -11.97 -0.76
C TRP A 135 -3.52 -12.49 -0.38
N ALA A 136 -4.48 -12.41 -1.28
CA ALA A 136 -5.78 -13.05 -1.09
C ALA A 136 -6.29 -13.71 -2.37
N GLY A 137 -7.04 -14.80 -2.21
CA GLY A 137 -7.54 -15.59 -3.32
C GLY A 137 -8.68 -16.51 -2.92
N PRO A 138 -9.36 -17.14 -3.90
CA PRO A 138 -10.28 -18.22 -3.60
C PRO A 138 -9.49 -19.47 -3.21
N GLY A 139 -10.08 -20.32 -2.37
CA GLY A 139 -9.49 -21.61 -2.02
C GLY A 139 -9.38 -22.55 -3.20
N THR A 140 -10.29 -22.44 -4.17
CA THR A 140 -10.20 -23.18 -5.45
C THR A 140 -10.31 -22.20 -6.60
N CYS A 141 -9.44 -22.32 -7.59
CA CYS A 141 -9.50 -21.44 -8.75
C CYS A 141 -10.76 -21.69 -9.57
N PRO A 142 -11.58 -20.65 -9.83
CA PRO A 142 -12.68 -20.78 -10.77
C PRO A 142 -12.14 -21.08 -12.16
N SER A 143 -12.93 -21.77 -12.99
CA SER A 143 -12.61 -21.99 -14.40
C SER A 143 -13.56 -21.16 -15.29
N PRO A 144 -13.06 -20.20 -16.09
CA PRO A 144 -11.66 -19.78 -16.19
C PRO A 144 -11.17 -19.04 -14.94
N PRO A 145 -9.83 -18.99 -14.69
CA PRO A 145 -9.25 -18.24 -13.59
C PRO A 145 -9.86 -16.83 -13.51
N PRO A 146 -10.05 -16.29 -12.30
CA PRO A 146 -10.52 -14.93 -12.17
C PRO A 146 -9.47 -14.07 -12.87
N SER A 147 -9.92 -13.22 -13.80
CA SER A 147 -9.03 -12.20 -14.33
C SER A 147 -8.55 -11.39 -13.14
N PRO A 148 -7.25 -11.01 -13.09
CA PRO A 148 -6.81 -10.05 -12.09
C PRO A 148 -7.81 -8.91 -12.01
N PRO A 149 -8.21 -8.44 -10.80
CA PRO A 149 -8.94 -7.19 -10.71
C PRO A 149 -8.20 -6.24 -11.63
N ALA A 150 -8.94 -5.66 -12.60
CA ALA A 150 -8.33 -4.83 -13.62
C ALA A 150 -7.40 -3.88 -12.87
N PRO A 151 -6.09 -3.87 -13.16
CA PRO A 151 -5.21 -2.99 -12.43
C PRO A 151 -5.88 -1.63 -12.48
N SER A 152 -6.16 -1.05 -11.30
CA SER A 152 -6.22 0.41 -11.22
C SER A 152 -5.07 0.89 -12.10
N PRO A 153 -5.35 1.72 -13.11
CA PRO A 153 -4.45 1.98 -14.23
C PRO A 153 -3.04 2.01 -13.70
N VAL A 154 -2.16 1.12 -14.18
CA VAL A 154 -0.82 0.91 -13.59
C VAL A 154 -0.09 2.24 -13.62
N VAL A 155 -0.26 3.04 -12.57
CA VAL A 155 0.58 4.17 -12.28
C VAL A 155 1.84 3.48 -11.83
N GLU A 156 2.87 3.55 -12.68
CA GLU A 156 4.19 3.12 -12.28
C GLU A 156 4.49 3.89 -10.98
N VAL A 157 4.55 3.18 -9.86
CA VAL A 157 4.83 3.77 -8.56
C VAL A 157 6.35 3.77 -8.37
N CYS A 158 6.92 4.95 -8.16
CA CYS A 158 8.36 5.15 -7.97
C CYS A 158 8.63 6.21 -6.91
N TYR A 159 7.80 6.20 -5.88
CA TYR A 159 7.99 6.98 -4.67
C TYR A 159 8.46 6.09 -3.52
N PHE A 160 9.18 6.70 -2.59
CA PHE A 160 9.77 6.01 -1.44
C PHE A 160 9.28 6.63 -0.15
N GLN A 161 9.01 5.80 0.85
CA GLN A 161 8.70 6.22 2.20
C GLN A 161 9.96 6.78 2.89
N GLY A 162 9.79 7.77 3.77
CA GLY A 162 10.88 8.31 4.60
C GLY A 162 11.93 9.11 3.84
N GLN A 163 11.59 9.62 2.65
CA GLN A 163 12.50 10.39 1.80
C GLN A 163 11.85 11.69 1.36
N ASP A 164 12.68 12.71 1.13
CA ASP A 164 12.30 13.90 0.38
C ASP A 164 13.42 14.27 -0.61
N TYR A 165 13.05 14.96 -1.68
CA TYR A 165 13.99 15.55 -2.61
C TYR A 165 14.69 16.71 -1.93
N PHE A 166 15.90 16.46 -1.46
CA PHE A 166 16.83 17.46 -0.96
C PHE A 166 18.24 17.04 -1.33
N VAL A 167 19.01 17.99 -1.83
CA VAL A 167 20.43 17.77 -2.14
C VAL A 167 21.23 18.86 -1.46
N ASP A 168 22.25 18.46 -0.70
CA ASP A 168 23.16 19.38 -0.03
C ASP A 168 23.82 20.33 -1.06
N GLY A 169 23.74 21.63 -0.79
CA GLY A 169 24.12 22.70 -1.72
C GLY A 169 23.07 23.11 -2.76
N CYS A 170 22.02 22.31 -3.01
CA CYS A 170 20.91 22.66 -3.90
C CYS A 170 19.62 23.05 -3.15
N GLY A 171 19.43 22.55 -1.92
CA GLY A 171 18.23 22.79 -1.12
C GLY A 171 17.06 21.89 -1.53
N TYR A 172 15.84 22.34 -1.21
CA TYR A 172 14.59 21.69 -1.64
C TYR A 172 14.13 22.23 -3.00
N PRO A 173 13.42 21.43 -3.81
CA PRO A 173 12.80 21.93 -5.02
C PRO A 173 11.62 22.83 -4.67
N ASP A 174 11.39 23.84 -5.52
CA ASP A 174 10.32 24.82 -5.34
C ASP A 174 8.96 24.11 -5.29
N VAL A 175 8.22 24.30 -4.20
CA VAL A 175 6.81 23.89 -4.13
C VAL A 175 5.99 24.80 -5.03
N ILE A 176 5.21 24.22 -5.93
CA ILE A 176 4.38 24.92 -6.91
C ILE A 176 2.90 24.85 -6.59
N GLU A 177 2.46 23.87 -5.81
CA GLU A 177 1.08 23.73 -5.35
C GLU A 177 1.03 22.87 -4.09
N ILE A 178 0.14 23.22 -3.16
CA ILE A 178 -0.19 22.39 -2.00
C ILE A 178 -1.64 21.92 -2.15
N ILE A 179 -1.86 20.62 -2.02
CA ILE A 179 -3.15 19.98 -2.14
C ILE A 179 -3.45 19.27 -0.82
N ASP A 180 -4.54 19.67 -0.16
CA ASP A 180 -4.97 19.12 1.12
C ASP A 180 -6.23 18.27 0.95
N ASN A 181 -6.45 17.30 1.83
CA ASN A 181 -7.72 16.59 1.90
C ASN A 181 -8.77 17.27 2.79
N ASP A 182 -8.33 18.17 3.66
CA ASP A 182 -9.19 18.96 4.54
C ASP A 182 -9.04 20.47 4.21
N PRO A 183 -10.14 21.18 3.88
CA PRO A 183 -10.10 22.61 3.55
C PRO A 183 -9.79 23.53 4.74
N SER A 184 -9.84 23.01 5.97
CA SER A 184 -9.52 23.75 7.20
C SER A 184 -8.03 23.73 7.53
N GLU A 185 -7.26 22.89 6.84
CA GLU A 185 -5.81 22.87 6.94
C GLU A 185 -5.25 24.20 6.46
N ASP A 186 -4.57 24.92 7.35
CA ASP A 186 -3.81 26.09 6.96
C ASP A 186 -2.43 25.61 6.50
N ALA A 187 -2.14 25.76 5.20
CA ALA A 187 -0.78 25.56 4.74
C ALA A 187 0.07 26.60 5.45
N SER A 188 1.03 26.10 6.22
CA SER A 188 1.98 26.86 7.01
C SER A 188 2.36 28.17 6.32
N SER A 189 2.35 29.27 7.08
CA SER A 189 2.53 30.67 6.63
C SER A 189 3.71 30.99 5.67
N TRP A 190 4.56 30.02 5.37
CA TRP A 190 5.70 30.11 4.45
C TRP A 190 5.31 29.94 2.98
N PHE A 191 4.19 29.29 2.64
CA PHE A 191 3.78 29.09 1.25
C PHE A 191 2.71 30.11 0.82
N SER A 192 2.92 30.75 -0.33
CA SER A 192 2.01 31.77 -0.89
C SER A 192 1.48 31.42 -2.29
N GLY A 193 1.68 30.19 -2.75
CA GLY A 193 1.28 29.73 -4.07
C GLY A 193 -0.14 29.12 -4.13
N PRO A 194 -0.49 28.50 -5.28
CA PRO A 194 -1.76 27.80 -5.48
C PRO A 194 -2.06 26.75 -4.42
N ARG A 195 -3.33 26.70 -3.98
CA ARG A 195 -3.83 25.70 -3.05
C ARG A 195 -5.11 25.07 -3.58
N SER A 196 -5.20 23.75 -3.44
CA SER A 196 -6.34 22.96 -3.90
C SER A 196 -6.78 21.97 -2.82
N VAL A 197 -8.00 21.47 -2.93
CA VAL A 197 -8.55 20.47 -2.00
C VAL A 197 -9.04 19.27 -2.79
N VAL A 198 -8.59 18.08 -2.40
CA VAL A 198 -9.03 16.78 -2.93
C VAL A 198 -9.49 15.95 -1.73
N SER A 199 -10.80 15.90 -1.50
CA SER A 199 -11.38 15.41 -0.23
C SER A 199 -11.08 13.94 0.10
N ASP A 200 -10.75 13.14 -0.91
CA ASP A 200 -10.40 11.72 -0.84
C ASP A 200 -8.90 11.46 -1.05
N LEU A 201 -8.06 12.50 -0.90
CA LEU A 201 -6.61 12.35 -0.90
C LEU A 201 -6.18 11.65 0.40
N GLU A 202 -5.78 10.39 0.28
CA GLU A 202 -5.43 9.50 1.40
C GLU A 202 -4.14 8.71 1.12
N HIS A 203 -3.72 8.60 -0.15
CA HIS A 203 -2.60 7.77 -0.57
C HIS A 203 -1.56 8.51 -1.45
N PRO A 204 -0.28 8.11 -1.39
CA PRO A 204 0.81 8.77 -2.13
C PRO A 204 0.74 8.60 -3.65
N ASP A 205 0.07 7.56 -4.15
CA ASP A 205 -0.18 7.35 -5.59
C ASP A 205 -1.07 8.45 -6.16
N GLN A 206 -2.10 8.90 -5.43
CA GLN A 206 -2.94 10.03 -5.83
C GLN A 206 -2.11 11.32 -5.95
N CYS A 207 -1.15 11.54 -5.05
CA CYS A 207 -0.23 12.68 -5.13
C CYS A 207 0.73 12.55 -6.33
N GLN A 208 1.18 11.33 -6.64
CA GLN A 208 1.97 11.06 -7.84
C GLN A 208 1.18 11.35 -9.11
N GLU A 209 -0.08 10.92 -9.20
CA GLU A 209 -0.97 11.21 -10.34
C GLU A 209 -1.22 12.72 -10.52
N LEU A 210 -1.44 13.44 -9.42
CA LEU A 210 -1.60 14.89 -9.43
C LEU A 210 -0.33 15.59 -9.94
N CYS A 211 0.86 15.10 -9.55
CA CYS A 211 2.11 15.58 -10.10
C CYS A 211 2.26 15.22 -11.59
N ALA A 212 1.94 13.99 -11.99
CA ALA A 212 2.02 13.54 -13.39
C ALA A 212 1.11 14.37 -14.31
N ALA A 213 -0.06 14.77 -13.82
CA ALA A 213 -1.02 15.60 -14.54
C ALA A 213 -0.61 17.07 -14.62
N ASN A 214 0.29 17.53 -13.75
CA ASN A 214 0.77 18.91 -13.71
C ASN A 214 2.09 19.06 -14.50
N PRO A 215 2.08 19.78 -15.64
CA PRO A 215 3.25 19.87 -16.52
C PRO A 215 4.46 20.59 -15.91
N ASP A 216 4.25 21.35 -14.82
CA ASP A 216 5.31 22.04 -14.10
C ASP A 216 5.87 21.21 -12.92
N CYS A 217 5.24 20.08 -12.60
CA CYS A 217 5.65 19.20 -11.52
C CYS A 217 6.73 18.22 -11.99
N GLY A 218 7.86 18.20 -11.29
CA GLY A 218 8.91 17.21 -11.47
C GLY A 218 8.95 16.17 -10.35
N PHE A 219 8.61 16.60 -9.13
CA PHE A 219 8.67 15.79 -7.92
C PHE A 219 7.45 16.06 -7.05
N PHE A 220 7.12 15.12 -6.17
CA PHE A 220 6.12 15.34 -5.15
C PHE A 220 6.60 14.88 -3.78
N SER A 221 5.96 15.42 -2.75
CA SER A 221 5.98 14.84 -1.41
C SER A 221 4.55 14.66 -0.93
N PHE A 222 4.29 13.54 -0.27
CA PHE A 222 3.01 13.23 0.36
C PHE A 222 3.23 13.01 1.85
N GLU A 223 2.36 13.57 2.68
CA GLU A 223 2.39 13.36 4.12
C GLU A 223 1.00 13.10 4.67
N VAL A 224 0.93 12.24 5.67
CA VAL A 224 -0.26 12.00 6.50
C VAL A 224 0.07 12.37 7.93
N GLN A 225 -0.84 13.06 8.62
CA GLN A 225 -0.67 13.33 10.05
C GLN A 225 -1.01 12.11 10.88
N GLN A 226 -0.23 11.84 11.93
CA GLN A 226 -0.43 10.69 12.81
C GLN A 226 -1.67 10.83 13.70
N GLU A 227 -2.06 12.07 14.04
CA GLU A 227 -3.13 12.37 15.00
C GLU A 227 -4.44 12.84 14.34
N ALA A 228 -4.48 12.99 13.02
CA ALA A 228 -5.64 13.46 12.26
C ALA A 228 -5.71 12.76 10.89
N PRO A 229 -6.90 12.53 10.31
CA PRO A 229 -7.05 11.97 8.96
C PRO A 229 -6.70 13.00 7.87
N THR A 230 -5.73 13.87 8.13
CA THR A 230 -5.33 14.94 7.23
C THR A 230 -4.14 14.49 6.42
N ALA A 231 -4.25 14.60 5.10
CA ALA A 231 -3.24 14.29 4.14
C ALA A 231 -2.91 15.52 3.30
N ARG A 232 -1.63 15.67 2.98
CA ARG A 232 -1.13 16.79 2.19
C ARG A 232 -0.17 16.32 1.11
N CYS A 233 -0.38 16.83 -0.08
CA CYS A 233 0.45 16.64 -1.26
C CYS A 233 1.13 17.96 -1.62
N TYR A 234 2.45 17.92 -1.78
CA TYR A 234 3.28 19.03 -2.24
C TYR A 234 3.73 18.72 -3.65
N LEU A 235 3.22 19.46 -4.64
CA LEU A 235 3.74 19.41 -6.00
C LEU A 235 4.99 20.29 -6.06
N LYS A 236 6.09 19.76 -6.58
CA LYS A 236 7.38 20.44 -6.62
C LYS A 236 7.93 20.47 -8.03
N ARG A 237 8.54 21.59 -8.41
CA ARG A 237 9.21 21.72 -9.71
C ARG A 237 10.48 20.89 -9.76
N ALA A 238 10.81 20.35 -10.93
CA ALA A 238 12.12 19.75 -11.17
C ALA A 238 13.26 20.78 -10.92
N TYR A 239 14.41 20.32 -10.46
CA TYR A 239 15.59 21.17 -10.40
C TYR A 239 15.99 21.65 -11.80
N ALA A 240 16.35 22.92 -11.91
CA ALA A 240 16.91 23.45 -13.15
C ALA A 240 18.30 22.86 -13.46
N ASP A 241 19.06 22.48 -12.41
CA ASP A 241 20.35 21.82 -12.53
C ASP A 241 20.20 20.30 -12.36
N PRO A 242 20.52 19.49 -13.39
CA PRO A 242 20.44 18.03 -13.32
C PRO A 242 21.34 17.40 -12.25
N SER A 243 22.40 18.09 -11.81
CA SER A 243 23.27 17.61 -10.73
C SER A 243 22.62 17.66 -9.35
N CYS A 244 21.50 18.38 -9.22
CA CYS A 244 20.67 18.41 -8.03
C CYS A 244 19.63 17.28 -7.99
N TYR A 245 19.70 16.31 -8.90
CA TYR A 245 18.84 15.13 -8.85
C TYR A 245 19.32 14.17 -7.76
N GLY A 246 18.63 14.16 -6.62
CA GLY A 246 18.95 13.30 -5.48
C GLY A 246 17.87 13.37 -4.40
N TYR A 247 17.96 12.44 -3.45
CA TYR A 247 17.08 12.34 -2.28
C TYR A 247 17.93 12.30 -1.02
N SER A 248 17.38 12.79 0.09
CA SER A 248 17.94 12.56 1.42
C SER A 248 16.99 11.67 2.19
N VAL A 249 17.55 10.69 2.91
CA VAL A 249 16.79 9.91 3.89
C VAL A 249 16.45 10.83 5.05
N TRP A 250 15.19 10.82 5.46
CA TRP A 250 14.73 11.46 6.68
C TRP A 250 14.71 10.38 7.77
N ASP A 251 15.65 10.45 8.70
CA ASP A 251 15.83 9.42 9.74
C ASP A 251 14.67 9.42 10.77
N ASP A 252 13.86 10.48 10.86
CA ASP A 252 12.69 10.54 11.73
C ASP A 252 11.56 11.35 11.06
N CYS A 253 10.45 10.70 10.70
CA CYS A 253 9.19 11.38 10.33
C CYS A 253 8.48 11.93 11.58
N GLY A 254 9.18 12.72 12.38
CA GLY A 254 8.67 13.25 13.64
C GLY A 254 9.76 13.41 14.68
N ASP A 255 10.65 14.39 14.48
CA ASP A 255 11.18 15.24 15.56
C ASP A 255 12.19 16.26 15.00
N GLY A 256 11.71 17.48 14.77
CA GLY A 256 12.50 18.69 14.96
C GLY A 256 13.43 19.14 13.83
N ALA A 257 13.05 20.24 13.18
CA ALA A 257 14.01 21.21 12.68
C ALA A 257 14.89 21.79 13.81
N GLY A 258 16.18 21.98 13.54
CA GLY A 258 17.07 22.87 14.29
C GLY A 258 18.41 22.20 14.59
N THR A 259 19.47 22.50 13.86
CA THR A 259 20.05 23.86 13.75
C THR A 259 20.44 24.28 12.36
#